data_AF-A0A497S3V3-F1
#
_entry.id   AF-A0A497S3V3-F1
#
_cell.length_a   1.000
_cell.length_b   1.000
_cell.length_c   1.000
_cell.angle_alpha   90.00
_cell.angle_beta   90.00
_cell.angle_gamma   90.00
#
_symmetry.space_group_name_H-M   'P 1'
#
loop_
_entity.id
_entity.type
_entity.pdbx_description
1 polymer ?
#
loop_
_entity_poly.entity_id
_entity_poly.type
_entity_poly.pdbx_seq_one_letter_code
_entity_poly.pdbx_strand_id
1 'polypeptide(L)'
;PIIALGGKGAISVASNIVPKMMSEFIHSALNGDFKRARELHYRLYPLFRVLFIETNPAPVKAAMEMMGMPSGNPRLPLVEVSKESKERIKNVLESLNLL
;
A
#
# COMPACT_ATOMS: atom_id res chain seq x y z
N PRO A 1 14.56 3.02 2.87
CA PRO A 1 15.92 3.13 3.48
C PRO A 1 16.26 2.05 4.51
N ILE A 2 15.29 1.56 5.31
CA ILE A 2 15.54 0.65 6.44
C ILE A 2 16.37 -0.60 6.07
N ILE A 3 16.06 -1.29 4.97
CA ILE A 3 16.81 -2.48 4.54
C ILE A 3 18.25 -2.14 4.13
N ALA A 4 18.47 -1.00 3.48
CA ALA A 4 19.82 -0.54 3.11
C ALA A 4 20.71 -0.24 4.33
N LEU A 5 20.10 -0.05 5.51
CA LEU A 5 20.77 0.19 6.79
C LEU A 5 20.84 -1.08 7.67
N GLY A 6 20.61 -2.27 7.10
CA GLY A 6 20.69 -3.55 7.82
C GLY A 6 19.36 -4.10 8.34
N GLY A 7 18.24 -3.43 8.04
CA GLY A 7 16.91 -3.94 8.36
C GLY A 7 16.57 -5.25 7.62
N LYS A 8 15.70 -6.07 8.22
CA LYS A 8 15.40 -7.43 7.75
C LYS A 8 14.08 -7.59 6.98
N GLY A 9 13.35 -6.50 6.76
CA GLY A 9 12.07 -6.54 6.05
C GLY A 9 11.15 -5.39 6.44
N ALA A 10 9.84 -5.61 6.35
CA ALA A 10 8.81 -4.66 6.74
C ALA A 10 7.53 -5.37 7.19
N ILE A 11 6.84 -4.80 8.18
CA ILE A 11 5.42 -5.08 8.46
C ILE A 11 4.62 -4.02 7.70
N SER A 12 3.71 -4.44 6.81
CA SER A 12 3.25 -3.57 5.72
C SER A 12 1.73 -3.53 5.57
N VAL A 13 1.18 -2.32 5.57
CA VAL A 13 -0.24 -2.05 5.23
C VAL A 13 -0.50 -2.35 3.75
N ALA A 14 0.37 -1.89 2.85
CA ALA A 14 0.22 -2.09 1.41
C ALA A 14 0.20 -3.58 1.00
N SER A 15 0.82 -4.46 1.78
CA SER A 15 0.84 -5.90 1.50
C SER A 15 -0.55 -6.55 1.57
N ASN A 16 -1.56 -5.88 2.16
CA ASN A 16 -2.94 -6.37 2.13
C ASN A 16 -3.57 -6.34 0.72
N ILE A 17 -3.09 -5.45 -0.17
CA ILE A 17 -3.66 -5.26 -1.52
C ILE A 17 -2.66 -5.52 -2.65
N VAL A 18 -1.36 -5.39 -2.40
CA VAL A 18 -0.29 -5.67 -3.39
C VAL A 18 0.79 -6.61 -2.84
N PRO A 19 0.42 -7.79 -2.29
CA PRO A 19 1.37 -8.68 -1.61
C PRO A 19 2.54 -9.11 -2.51
N LYS A 20 2.26 -9.42 -3.79
CA LYS A 20 3.30 -9.84 -4.74
C LYS A 20 4.33 -8.74 -4.99
N MET A 21 3.89 -7.52 -5.31
CA MET A 21 4.79 -6.40 -5.57
C MET A 21 5.59 -6.01 -4.33
N MET A 22 4.97 -6.06 -3.14
CA MET A 22 5.67 -5.82 -1.87
C MET A 22 6.72 -6.90 -1.59
N SER A 23 6.39 -8.17 -1.84
CA SER A 23 7.34 -9.27 -1.70
C SER A 23 8.53 -9.09 -2.65
N GLU A 24 8.29 -8.81 -3.93
CA GLU A 24 9.35 -8.53 -4.91
C GLU A 24 10.23 -7.35 -4.48
N PHE A 25 9.61 -6.27 -3.99
CA PHE A 25 10.33 -5.09 -3.51
C PHE A 25 11.26 -5.41 -2.34
N ILE A 26 10.74 -6.08 -1.32
CA ILE A 26 11.50 -6.40 -0.10
C ILE A 26 12.61 -7.42 -0.40
N HIS A 27 12.33 -8.47 -1.18
CA HIS A 27 13.35 -9.46 -1.55
C HIS A 27 14.45 -8.87 -2.44
N SER A 28 14.12 -7.99 -3.39
CA SER A 28 15.12 -7.29 -4.20
C SER A 28 16.07 -6.50 -3.29
N ALA A 29 15.52 -5.79 -2.31
CA ALA A 29 16.33 -5.02 -1.36
C ALA A 29 17.19 -5.90 -0.45
N LEU A 30 16.64 -7.02 0.07
CA LEU A 30 17.37 -7.95 0.94
C LEU A 30 18.50 -8.68 0.21
N ASN A 31 18.32 -8.94 -1.09
CA ASN A 31 19.34 -9.58 -1.94
C ASN A 31 20.38 -8.58 -2.48
N GLY A 32 20.31 -7.30 -2.09
CA GLY A 32 21.25 -6.26 -2.53
C GLY A 32 20.96 -5.68 -3.91
N ASP A 33 19.90 -6.11 -4.61
CA ASP A 33 19.45 -5.49 -5.86
C ASP A 33 18.66 -4.19 -5.58
N PHE A 34 19.42 -3.16 -5.18
CA PHE A 34 18.87 -1.85 -4.90
C PHE A 34 18.40 -1.10 -6.14
N LYS A 35 18.80 -1.53 -7.35
CA LYS A 35 18.28 -0.94 -8.59
C LYS A 35 16.82 -1.35 -8.76
N ARG A 36 16.54 -2.65 -8.77
CA ARG A 36 15.18 -3.19 -8.87
C ARG A 36 14.32 -2.75 -7.69
N ALA A 37 14.86 -2.79 -6.48
CA ALA A 37 14.13 -2.34 -5.30
C ALA A 37 13.72 -0.86 -5.39
N ARG A 38 14.57 0.00 -5.96
CA ARG A 38 14.28 1.43 -6.13
C ARG A 38 13.21 1.67 -7.20
N GLU A 39 13.25 0.95 -8.31
CA GLU A 39 12.20 0.98 -9.33
C GLU A 39 10.84 0.61 -8.75
N LEU A 40 10.78 -0.50 -8.00
CA LEU A 40 9.56 -0.95 -7.33
C LEU A 40 9.10 0.05 -6.25
N HIS A 41 10.03 0.61 -5.48
CA HIS A 41 9.73 1.63 -4.48
C HIS A 41 9.03 2.83 -5.11
N TYR A 42 9.57 3.38 -6.20
CA TYR A 42 8.95 4.54 -6.87
C TYR A 42 7.62 4.20 -7.52
N ARG A 43 7.49 3.00 -8.10
CA ARG A 43 6.21 2.53 -8.63
C ARG A 43 5.14 2.43 -7.53
N LEU A 44 5.49 1.93 -6.35
CA LEU A 44 4.58 1.76 -5.22
C LEU A 44 4.40 3.02 -4.36
N TYR A 45 5.23 4.04 -4.54
CA TYR A 45 5.24 5.22 -3.69
C TYR A 45 3.88 5.96 -3.65
N PRO A 46 3.16 6.17 -4.77
CA PRO A 46 1.82 6.75 -4.71
C PRO A 46 0.86 5.96 -3.82
N LEU A 47 0.94 4.62 -3.86
CA LEU A 47 0.13 3.75 -3.00
C LEU A 47 0.49 3.91 -1.52
N PHE A 48 1.78 3.95 -1.20
CA PHE A 48 2.24 4.18 0.19
C PHE A 48 1.75 5.51 0.74
N ARG A 49 1.66 6.55 -0.10
CA ARG A 49 1.16 7.86 0.32
C ARG A 49 -0.35 7.85 0.51
N VAL A 50 -1.10 7.27 -0.43
CA VAL A 50 -2.57 7.33 -0.37
C VAL A 50 -3.16 6.44 0.73
N LEU A 51 -2.52 5.32 1.07
CA LEU A 51 -2.96 4.45 2.16
C LEU A 51 -2.84 5.09 3.56
N PHE A 52 -2.21 6.25 3.66
CA PHE A 52 -2.06 7.02 4.91
C PHE A 52 -2.63 8.45 4.77
N ILE A 53 -3.51 8.68 3.79
CA ILE A 53 -4.18 9.97 3.61
C ILE A 53 -5.13 10.31 4.77
N GLU A 54 -5.66 9.27 5.41
CA GLU A 54 -6.45 9.32 6.64
C GLU A 54 -5.99 8.20 7.60
N THR A 55 -6.58 8.13 8.80
CA THR A 55 -6.19 7.18 9.85
C THR A 55 -6.38 5.72 9.43
N ASN A 56 -5.34 4.92 9.58
CA ASN A 56 -5.41 3.48 9.35
C ASN A 56 -6.34 2.78 10.35
N PRO A 57 -7.11 1.76 9.91
CA PRO A 57 -7.04 1.08 8.62
C PRO A 57 -8.11 1.54 7.60
N ALA A 58 -8.71 2.72 7.77
CA ALA A 58 -9.83 3.14 6.90
C ALA A 58 -9.44 3.22 5.40
N PRO A 59 -8.29 3.80 5.00
CA PRO A 59 -7.89 3.85 3.59
C PRO A 59 -7.65 2.48 2.96
N VAL A 60 -6.94 1.58 3.66
CA VAL A 60 -6.67 0.24 3.13
C VAL A 60 -7.93 -0.62 3.03
N LYS A 61 -8.87 -0.47 3.97
CA LYS A 61 -10.17 -1.15 3.89
C LYS A 61 -11.00 -0.68 2.71
N ALA A 62 -11.00 0.62 2.42
CA ALA A 62 -11.66 1.17 1.24
C ALA A 62 -11.00 0.69 -0.07
N ALA A 63 -9.67 0.64 -0.12
CA ALA A 63 -8.95 0.09 -1.28
C ALA A 63 -9.28 -1.41 -1.50
N MET A 64 -9.28 -2.21 -0.42
CA MET A 64 -9.67 -3.62 -0.48
C MET A 64 -11.10 -3.80 -0.97
N GLU A 65 -12.04 -2.99 -0.49
CA GLU A 65 -13.45 -3.02 -0.94
C GLU A 65 -13.57 -2.71 -2.43
N MET A 66 -12.89 -1.67 -2.93
CA MET A 66 -12.85 -1.33 -4.36
C MET A 66 -12.29 -2.47 -5.23
N MET A 67 -11.32 -3.21 -4.70
CA MET A 67 -10.70 -4.37 -5.36
C MET A 67 -11.52 -5.67 -5.20
N GLY A 68 -12.75 -5.59 -4.67
CA GLY A 68 -13.62 -6.74 -4.47
C GLY A 68 -13.16 -7.70 -3.35
N MET A 69 -12.27 -7.25 -2.46
CA MET A 69 -11.75 -8.05 -1.35
C MET A 69 -12.59 -7.83 -0.08
N PRO A 70 -12.77 -8.88 0.76
CA PRO A 70 -13.46 -8.73 2.03
C PRO A 70 -12.65 -7.87 3.00
N SER A 71 -13.17 -6.69 3.36
CA SER A 71 -12.51 -5.76 4.30
C SER A 71 -13.40 -5.41 5.49
N GLY A 72 -14.72 -5.36 5.29
CA GLY A 72 -15.71 -4.92 6.26
C GLY A 72 -15.48 -3.48 6.72
N ASN A 73 -16.47 -2.92 7.42
CA ASN A 73 -16.38 -1.52 7.84
C ASN A 73 -15.41 -1.34 9.02
N PRO A 74 -14.77 -0.16 9.16
CA PRO A 74 -14.16 0.24 10.42
C PRO A 74 -15.18 0.21 11.56
N ARG A 75 -14.72 -0.03 12.78
CA ARG A 75 -15.55 0.09 13.99
C ARG A 75 -15.21 1.41 14.68
N LEU A 76 -16.22 2.03 15.29
CA LEU A 76 -16.03 3.24 16.08
C LEU A 76 -14.91 3.04 17.12
N PRO A 77 -14.07 4.07 17.35
CA PRO A 77 -14.18 5.45 16.88
C PRO A 77 -13.69 5.69 15.44
N LEU A 78 -13.21 4.66 14.74
CA LEU A 78 -12.80 4.78 13.35
C LEU A 78 -14.03 4.75 12.42
N VAL A 79 -13.98 5.58 11.39
CA VAL A 79 -15.06 5.74 10.41
C VAL A 79 -14.52 5.46 9.00
N GLU A 80 -15.42 5.34 8.04
CA GLU A 80 -15.04 5.29 6.64
C GLU A 80 -14.31 6.56 6.21
N VAL A 81 -13.42 6.42 5.24
CA VAL A 81 -12.75 7.56 4.63
C VAL A 81 -13.75 8.48 3.93
N SER A 82 -13.41 9.78 3.87
CA SER A 82 -14.21 10.78 3.16
C SER A 82 -14.36 10.44 1.66
N LYS A 83 -15.40 10.97 1.01
CA LYS A 83 -15.62 10.79 -0.44
C LYS A 83 -14.42 11.26 -1.27
N GLU A 84 -13.80 12.38 -0.87
CA GLU A 84 -12.62 12.92 -1.53
C GLU A 84 -11.43 11.95 -1.41
N SER A 85 -11.18 11.39 -0.22
CA SER A 85 -10.14 10.38 -0.04
C SER A 85 -10.44 9.08 -0.79
N LYS A 86 -11.72 8.63 -0.85
CA LYS A 86 -12.11 7.47 -1.68
C LYS A 86 -11.72 7.69 -3.15
N GLU A 87 -11.99 8.87 -3.71
CA GLU A 87 -11.64 9.18 -5.10
C GLU A 87 -10.12 9.20 -5.32
N ARG A 88 -9.35 9.80 -4.38
CA ARG A 88 -7.88 9.79 -4.45
C ARG A 88 -7.31 8.37 -4.38
N ILE A 89 -7.86 7.51 -3.52
CA ILE A 89 -7.49 6.09 -3.43
C ILE A 89 -7.76 5.40 -4.77
N LYS A 90 -8.97 5.55 -5.31
CA LYS A 90 -9.38 4.96 -6.58
C LYS A 90 -8.43 5.33 -7.73
N ASN A 91 -8.14 6.63 -7.90
CA ASN A 91 -7.23 7.12 -8.94
C ASN A 91 -5.82 6.49 -8.84
N VAL A 92 -5.30 6.30 -7.62
CA VAL A 92 -4.01 5.64 -7.42
C VAL A 92 -4.08 4.16 -7.77
N LEU A 93 -5.16 3.46 -7.41
CA LEU A 93 -5.33 2.05 -7.76
C LEU A 93 -5.43 1.86 -9.29
N GLU A 94 -6.20 2.68 -9.99
CA GLU A 94 -6.28 2.69 -11.46
C GLU A 94 -4.90 2.97 -12.09
N SER A 95 -4.14 3.94 -11.56
CA SER A 95 -2.78 4.26 -12.06
C SER A 95 -1.80 3.08 -11.94
N LEU A 96 -2.09 2.12 -11.06
CA LEU A 96 -1.30 0.92 -10.83
C LEU A 96 -1.89 -0.32 -11.52
N ASN A 97 -3.00 -0.18 -12.25
CA ASN A 97 -3.78 -1.26 -12.85
C ASN A 97 -4.25 -2.30 -11.80
N LEU A 98 -4.78 -1.80 -10.68
CA LEU A 98 -5.33 -2.62 -9.58
C LEU A 98 -6.86 -2.64 -9.56
N LEU A 99 -7.50 -1.83 -10.41
CA LEU A 99 -8.93 -1.77 -10.67
C LEU A 99 -9.18 -1.95 -12.17
#